data_AF-A0A9W6K5W4-F1
#
_entry.id   AF-A0A9W6K5W4-F1
#
_cell.length_a   1.000
_cell.length_b   1.000
_cell.length_c   1.000
_cell.angle_alpha   90.00
_cell.angle_beta   90.00
_cell.angle_gamma   90.00
#
_symmetry.space_group_name_H-M   'P 1'
#
loop_
_entity.id
_entity.type
_entity.pdbx_description
1 polymer ?
#
loop_
_entity_poly.entity_id
_entity_poly.type
_entity_poly.pdbx_seq_one_letter_code
_entity_poly.pdbx_strand_id
1 'polypeptide(L)'
;MNGGIIDGIDKTQLLGHRSTQDELVEKHITDVIHQHNTLGESLVELENFGVWMMTLQEAAELIACDQWAAGNVNIPALDEYSGHLLSYETISELVNITEIFLPKLINAVEIGRLKAARTLRDFDELIVPDLTFVDYSALCEWLTGRGYTPGEAFEEWYDRAINISDRLVEEVIWLRRAARDELKAMPVTIGYSSIQVIDNEAGVEVLTSQLKSALLENQHLRERLAKAELARQETAHNTSKRSHLLATAALIKLIESPIDRPRPQGMKQSAIKSAILERFSFRGLKERNLDEIFSAANKAIAEEE
;
A
#
# COMPACT_ATOMS: atom_id res chain seq x y z
N MET A 1 -41.07 -17.23 -45.67
CA MET A 1 -40.30 -16.36 -44.75
C MET A 1 -39.85 -17.20 -43.57
N ASN A 2 -38.53 -17.36 -43.45
CA ASN A 2 -37.72 -17.67 -42.28
C ASN A 2 -38.09 -18.90 -41.42
N GLY A 3 -37.59 -20.07 -41.83
CA GLY A 3 -37.15 -21.12 -40.91
C GLY A 3 -35.63 -21.04 -40.79
N GLY A 4 -35.14 -20.50 -39.67
CA GLY A 4 -33.71 -20.30 -39.39
C GLY A 4 -33.19 -21.36 -38.43
N ILE A 5 -32.39 -22.25 -39.01
CA ILE A 5 -31.28 -23.04 -38.47
C ILE A 5 -30.80 -22.60 -37.07
N ILE A 6 -30.91 -23.51 -36.09
CA ILE A 6 -30.13 -23.46 -34.85
C ILE A 6 -28.92 -24.36 -35.11
N ASP A 7 -27.77 -23.74 -35.36
CA ASP A 7 -26.49 -24.43 -35.43
C ASP A 7 -25.49 -23.73 -34.52
N GLY A 8 -24.56 -24.54 -33.99
CA GLY A 8 -23.87 -24.35 -32.72
C GLY A 8 -23.16 -23.01 -32.49
N ILE A 9 -23.26 -22.53 -31.25
CA ILE A 9 -22.23 -21.68 -30.66
C ILE A 9 -21.55 -22.49 -29.57
N ASP A 10 -20.33 -22.89 -29.91
CA ASP A 10 -19.34 -23.56 -29.10
C ASP A 10 -19.07 -22.77 -27.80
N LYS A 11 -19.24 -23.42 -26.65
CA LYS A 11 -19.07 -22.83 -25.31
C LYS A 11 -17.60 -22.65 -24.89
N THR A 12 -16.65 -22.78 -25.82
CA THR A 12 -15.21 -22.83 -25.50
C THR A 12 -14.43 -21.55 -25.78
N GLN A 13 -15.07 -20.43 -26.18
CA GLN A 13 -14.36 -19.17 -26.49
C GLN A 13 -14.58 -18.02 -25.49
N LEU A 14 -14.89 -18.33 -24.22
CA LEU A 14 -14.96 -17.34 -23.13
C LEU A 14 -13.79 -17.47 -22.13
N LEU A 15 -12.60 -17.81 -22.62
CA LEU A 15 -11.35 -17.58 -21.89
C LEU A 15 -10.63 -16.43 -22.58
N GLY A 16 -11.12 -15.22 -22.31
CA GLY A 16 -10.41 -14.00 -22.63
C GLY A 16 -9.09 -14.00 -21.86
N HIS A 17 -8.00 -13.81 -22.60
CA HIS A 17 -6.66 -13.60 -22.07
C HIS A 17 -6.68 -12.58 -20.92
N ARG A 18 -6.52 -13.05 -19.68
CA ARG A 18 -6.11 -12.20 -18.57
C ARG A 18 -4.74 -11.64 -18.93
N SER A 19 -4.59 -10.33 -18.82
CA SER A 19 -3.28 -9.69 -18.96
C SER A 19 -2.34 -10.30 -17.91
N THR A 20 -1.08 -10.56 -18.27
CA THR A 20 -0.04 -10.99 -17.32
C THR A 20 0.06 -10.03 -16.12
N GLN A 21 -0.31 -8.77 -16.32
CA GLN A 21 -0.35 -7.74 -15.28
C GLN A 21 -1.52 -7.93 -14.30
N ASP A 22 -2.68 -8.40 -14.77
CA ASP A 22 -3.84 -8.71 -13.91
C ASP A 22 -3.58 -9.98 -13.09
N GLU A 23 -2.91 -10.98 -13.68
CA GLU A 23 -2.47 -12.17 -12.95
C GLU A 23 -1.39 -11.86 -11.90
N LEU A 24 -0.48 -10.92 -12.18
CA LEU A 24 0.51 -10.44 -11.22
C LEU A 24 -0.12 -9.68 -10.05
N VAL A 25 -1.12 -8.83 -10.31
CA VAL A 25 -1.84 -8.09 -9.27
C VAL A 25 -2.70 -9.02 -8.41
N GLU A 26 -3.41 -9.97 -9.03
CA GLU A 26 -4.24 -10.94 -8.30
C GLU A 26 -3.36 -11.89 -7.46
N LYS A 27 -2.20 -12.30 -7.98
CA LYS A 27 -1.19 -13.04 -7.22
C LYS A 27 -0.64 -12.22 -6.05
N HIS A 28 -0.29 -10.95 -6.28
CA HIS A 28 0.22 -10.08 -5.23
C HIS A 28 -0.80 -9.81 -4.11
N ILE A 29 -2.07 -9.57 -4.45
CA ILE A 29 -3.15 -9.40 -3.47
C ILE A 29 -3.33 -10.69 -2.64
N THR A 30 -3.25 -11.85 -3.29
CA THR A 30 -3.38 -13.14 -2.62
C THR A 30 -2.19 -13.40 -1.69
N ASP A 31 -0.97 -13.08 -2.13
CA ASP A 31 0.26 -13.21 -1.35
C ASP A 31 0.24 -12.27 -0.13
N VAL A 32 -0.23 -11.02 -0.29
CA VAL A 32 -0.37 -10.05 0.81
C VAL A 32 -1.43 -10.51 1.83
N ILE A 33 -2.57 -11.02 1.38
CA ILE A 33 -3.62 -11.55 2.27
C ILE A 33 -3.10 -12.78 3.02
N HIS A 34 -2.38 -13.67 2.33
CA HIS A 34 -1.80 -14.85 2.97
C HIS A 34 -0.75 -14.44 4.02
N GLN A 35 0.18 -13.55 3.66
CA GLN A 35 1.15 -12.98 4.60
C GLN A 35 0.47 -12.33 5.81
N HIS A 36 -0.58 -11.53 5.62
CA HIS A 36 -1.33 -10.91 6.71
C HIS A 36 -1.97 -11.92 7.66
N ASN A 37 -2.56 -13.00 7.13
CA ASN A 37 -3.14 -14.05 7.96
C ASN A 37 -2.07 -14.82 8.74
N THR A 38 -0.95 -15.15 8.09
CA THR A 38 0.18 -15.84 8.73
C THR A 38 0.82 -14.99 9.82
N LEU A 39 1.00 -13.69 9.58
CA LEU A 39 1.50 -12.75 10.58
C LEU A 39 0.52 -12.62 11.75
N GLY A 40 -0.78 -12.51 11.46
CA GLY A 40 -1.83 -12.41 12.47
C GLY A 40 -1.86 -13.59 13.43
N GLU A 41 -1.78 -14.82 12.91
CA GLU A 41 -1.67 -16.03 13.75
C GLU A 41 -0.38 -16.01 14.58
N SER A 42 0.74 -15.55 13.99
CA SER A 42 2.01 -15.44 14.70
C SER A 42 1.98 -14.44 15.86
N LEU A 43 1.31 -13.30 15.69
CA LEU A 43 1.24 -12.24 16.71
C LEU A 43 0.43 -12.65 17.95
N VAL A 44 -0.59 -13.50 17.78
CA VAL A 44 -1.42 -13.99 18.90
C VAL A 44 -0.62 -14.84 19.88
N GLU A 45 0.42 -15.53 19.39
CA GLU A 45 1.29 -16.37 20.22
C GLU A 45 2.34 -15.56 21.00
N LEU A 46 2.53 -14.27 20.67
CA LEU A 46 3.50 -13.39 21.31
C LEU A 46 2.91 -12.70 22.53
N GLU A 47 3.77 -12.35 23.48
CA GLU A 47 3.36 -11.55 24.64
C GLU A 47 2.75 -10.21 24.19
N ASN A 48 1.73 -9.76 24.92
CA ASN A 48 0.97 -8.54 24.62
C ASN A 48 0.45 -8.47 23.17
N PHE A 49 0.13 -9.61 22.54
CA PHE A 49 -0.32 -9.68 21.14
C PHE A 49 0.72 -9.13 20.15
N GLY A 50 2.01 -9.22 20.49
CA GLY A 50 3.11 -8.70 19.67
C GLY A 50 3.30 -7.19 19.77
N VAL A 51 2.56 -6.48 20.64
CA VAL A 51 2.88 -5.09 20.97
C VAL A 51 4.29 -5.04 21.57
N TRP A 52 5.06 -4.03 21.19
CA TRP A 52 6.49 -3.87 21.50
C TRP A 52 7.43 -4.80 20.73
N MET A 53 6.89 -5.66 19.87
CA MET A 53 7.69 -6.52 19.01
C MET A 53 7.65 -6.01 17.58
N MET A 54 8.75 -6.22 16.88
CA MET A 54 8.87 -5.95 15.45
C MET A 54 9.63 -7.09 14.78
N THR A 55 9.36 -7.28 13.49
CA THR A 55 10.11 -8.23 12.67
C THR A 55 11.55 -7.74 12.45
N LEU A 56 12.46 -8.63 12.04
CA LEU A 56 13.82 -8.20 11.68
C LEU A 56 13.84 -7.25 10.48
N GLN A 57 12.88 -7.40 9.59
CA GLN A 57 12.67 -6.51 8.45
C GLN A 57 12.27 -5.10 8.93
N GLU A 58 11.22 -5.00 9.75
CA GLU A 58 10.77 -3.73 10.34
C GLU A 58 11.87 -3.05 11.16
N ALA A 59 12.66 -3.83 11.92
CA ALA A 59 13.80 -3.32 12.67
C ALA A 59 14.89 -2.72 11.75
N ALA A 60 15.16 -3.36 10.60
CA ALA A 60 16.11 -2.84 9.63
C ALA A 60 15.60 -1.54 8.98
N GLU A 61 14.31 -1.50 8.63
CA GLU A 61 13.65 -0.33 8.06
C GLU A 61 13.65 0.84 9.05
N LEU A 62 13.35 0.57 10.32
CA LEU A 62 13.38 1.57 11.38
C LEU A 62 14.76 2.21 11.54
N ILE A 63 15.82 1.39 11.54
CA ILE A 63 17.21 1.89 11.58
C ILE A 63 17.53 2.71 10.32
N ALA A 64 17.08 2.28 9.15
CA ALA A 64 17.30 3.02 7.91
C ALA A 64 16.61 4.40 7.93
N CYS A 65 15.35 4.45 8.40
CA CYS A 65 14.59 5.70 8.55
C CYS A 65 15.26 6.65 9.54
N ASP A 66 15.73 6.13 10.67
CA ASP A 66 16.40 6.94 11.68
C ASP A 66 17.76 7.48 11.21
N GLN A 67 18.52 6.68 10.46
CA GLN A 67 19.78 7.11 9.83
C GLN A 67 19.58 8.19 8.77
N TRP A 68 18.47 8.11 8.03
CA TRP A 68 18.08 9.14 7.09
C TRP A 68 17.64 10.43 7.80
N ALA A 69 16.79 10.33 8.83
CA ALA A 69 16.36 11.46 9.65
C ALA A 69 17.55 12.19 10.31
N ALA A 70 18.55 11.43 10.78
CA ALA A 70 19.78 11.97 11.35
C ALA A 70 20.72 12.62 10.31
N GLY A 71 20.41 12.53 9.01
CA GLY A 71 21.25 13.07 7.93
C GLY A 71 22.52 12.27 7.65
N ASN A 72 22.63 11.04 8.18
CA ASN A 72 23.78 10.16 7.95
C ASN A 72 23.70 9.46 6.58
N VAL A 73 22.52 9.45 5.97
CA VAL A 73 22.26 8.86 4.66
C VAL A 73 21.71 9.94 3.73
N ASN A 74 22.34 10.09 2.57
CA ASN A 74 21.99 11.12 1.62
C ASN A 74 21.12 10.53 0.50
N ILE A 75 19.81 10.61 0.69
CA ILE A 75 18.80 10.22 -0.31
C ILE A 75 18.17 11.51 -0.84
N PRO A 76 17.98 11.64 -2.17
CA PRO A 76 17.32 12.81 -2.75
C PRO A 76 15.96 13.05 -2.07
N ALA A 77 15.62 14.32 -1.88
CA ALA A 77 14.39 14.73 -1.19
C ALA A 77 13.18 14.00 -1.78
N LEU A 78 12.42 13.33 -0.92
CA LEU A 78 11.17 12.68 -1.30
C LEU A 78 10.18 13.74 -1.76
N ASP A 79 9.82 13.72 -3.04
CA ASP A 79 8.91 14.70 -3.65
C ASP A 79 7.53 14.72 -2.96
N GLU A 80 7.16 13.62 -2.30
CA GLU A 80 5.88 13.42 -1.59
C GLU A 80 6.08 13.07 -0.10
N TYR A 81 7.02 13.73 0.58
CA TYR A 81 7.20 13.52 2.03
C TYR A 81 5.96 13.95 2.82
N SER A 82 5.32 12.98 3.47
CA SER A 82 4.07 13.17 4.23
C SER A 82 4.29 13.78 5.62
N GLY A 83 5.54 13.97 6.05
CA GLY A 83 5.88 14.39 7.42
C GLY A 83 6.04 13.24 8.40
N HIS A 84 5.81 11.99 7.97
CA HIS A 84 5.98 10.78 8.78
C HIS A 84 7.21 10.00 8.32
N LEU A 85 8.13 9.70 9.24
CA LEU A 85 9.39 8.99 8.93
C LEU A 85 9.14 7.51 8.60
N LEU A 86 8.05 6.95 9.09
CA LEU A 86 7.67 5.55 8.92
C LEU A 86 6.59 5.37 7.84
N SER A 87 6.47 6.32 6.91
CA SER A 87 5.53 6.23 5.81
C SER A 87 6.00 5.18 4.79
N TYR A 88 5.05 4.55 4.09
CA TYR A 88 5.37 3.52 3.10
C TYR A 88 6.29 4.08 1.99
N GLU A 89 6.05 5.32 1.58
CA GLU A 89 6.85 6.02 0.57
C GLU A 89 8.30 6.16 1.04
N THR A 90 8.50 6.58 2.29
CA THR A 90 9.83 6.73 2.90
C THR A 90 10.56 5.40 2.99
N ILE A 91 9.89 4.35 3.46
CA ILE A 91 10.47 3.00 3.58
C ILE A 91 10.86 2.45 2.20
N SER A 92 10.03 2.67 1.18
CA SER A 92 10.25 2.14 -0.18
C SER A 92 11.49 2.72 -0.86
N GLU A 93 11.83 3.97 -0.58
CA GLU A 93 13.03 4.64 -1.10
C GLU A 93 14.29 4.28 -0.28
N LEU A 94 14.10 3.78 0.94
CA LEU A 94 15.17 3.35 1.84
C LEU A 94 15.57 1.88 1.68
N VAL A 95 14.97 1.13 0.75
CA VAL A 95 15.21 -0.32 0.57
C VAL A 95 16.69 -0.67 0.48
N ASN A 96 17.47 0.07 -0.32
CA ASN A 96 18.91 -0.16 -0.46
C ASN A 96 19.69 -0.03 0.86
N ILE A 97 19.21 0.82 1.77
CA ILE A 97 19.83 1.05 3.07
C ILE A 97 19.38 -0.03 4.06
N THR A 98 18.10 -0.39 4.01
CA THR A 98 17.53 -1.51 4.77
C THR A 98 18.30 -2.81 4.48
N GLU A 99 18.64 -3.09 3.22
CA GLU A 99 19.44 -4.24 2.80
C GLU A 99 20.84 -4.30 3.43
N ILE A 100 21.39 -3.18 3.91
CA ILE A 100 22.67 -3.15 4.61
C ILE A 100 22.52 -3.58 6.08
N PHE A 101 21.39 -3.24 6.71
CA PHE A 101 21.15 -3.50 8.13
C PHE A 101 20.55 -4.88 8.37
N LEU A 102 19.69 -5.35 7.47
CA LEU A 102 19.00 -6.62 7.63
C LEU A 102 19.96 -7.82 7.85
N PRO A 103 21.02 -8.03 7.03
CA PRO A 103 21.97 -9.12 7.27
C PRO A 103 22.70 -9.01 8.62
N LYS A 104 22.92 -7.80 9.12
CA LYS A 104 23.57 -7.58 10.43
C LYS A 104 22.65 -8.01 11.57
N LEU A 105 21.34 -7.73 11.45
CA LEU A 105 20.34 -8.16 12.42
C LEU A 105 20.16 -9.68 12.40
N ILE A 106 20.03 -10.29 11.21
CA ILE A 106 19.97 -11.74 11.04
C ILE A 106 21.17 -12.40 11.72
N ASN A 107 22.38 -11.96 11.37
CA ASN A 107 23.60 -12.50 11.97
C ASN A 107 23.64 -12.28 13.49
N ALA A 108 23.14 -11.14 14.00
CA ALA A 108 23.10 -10.88 15.44
C ALA A 108 22.16 -11.82 16.19
N VAL A 109 21.03 -12.19 15.60
CA VAL A 109 20.12 -13.20 16.14
C VAL A 109 20.74 -14.60 16.04
N GLU A 110 21.34 -14.92 14.90
CA GLU A 110 21.95 -16.24 14.64
C GLU A 110 23.04 -16.58 15.68
N ILE A 111 23.88 -15.61 16.03
CA ILE A 111 24.94 -15.77 17.03
C ILE A 111 24.46 -15.52 18.48
N GLY A 112 23.16 -15.28 18.69
CA GLY A 112 22.55 -15.06 20.00
C GLY A 112 22.93 -13.73 20.68
N ARG A 113 23.44 -12.75 19.93
CA ARG A 113 23.78 -11.41 20.47
C ARG A 113 22.58 -10.49 20.54
N LEU A 114 21.60 -10.67 19.67
CA LEU A 114 20.29 -10.01 19.73
C LEU A 114 19.26 -11.07 20.12
N LYS A 115 18.59 -10.87 21.26
CA LYS A 115 17.60 -11.83 21.75
C LYS A 115 16.31 -11.66 20.96
N ALA A 116 16.00 -12.64 20.11
CA ALA A 116 14.70 -12.74 19.47
C ALA A 116 13.66 -13.27 20.46
N ALA A 117 12.46 -12.70 20.43
CA ALA A 117 11.30 -13.20 21.17
C ALA A 117 10.76 -14.47 20.52
N ARG A 118 10.81 -14.53 19.18
CA ARG A 118 10.46 -15.70 18.37
C ARG A 118 11.38 -15.76 17.17
N THR A 119 11.95 -16.92 16.90
CA THR A 119 12.74 -17.17 15.70
C THR A 119 12.01 -18.17 14.81
N LEU A 120 11.78 -17.79 13.55
CA LEU A 120 11.28 -18.70 12.54
C LEU A 120 12.40 -19.00 11.54
N ARG A 121 12.52 -20.28 11.18
CA ARG A 121 13.45 -20.75 10.15
C ARG A 121 12.70 -21.42 9.02
N ASP A 122 13.23 -21.31 7.81
CA ASP A 122 12.74 -22.03 6.64
C ASP A 122 13.27 -23.49 6.62
N PHE A 123 12.99 -24.20 5.52
CA PHE A 123 13.44 -25.59 5.34
C PHE A 123 14.96 -25.73 5.20
N ASP A 124 15.65 -24.66 4.82
CA ASP A 124 17.12 -24.60 4.69
C ASP A 124 17.78 -24.13 5.99
N GLU A 125 17.01 -24.09 7.10
CA GLU A 125 17.41 -23.61 8.42
C GLU A 125 17.82 -22.13 8.47
N LEU A 126 17.46 -21.34 7.46
CA LEU A 126 17.74 -19.90 7.41
C LEU A 126 16.67 -19.13 8.18
N ILE A 127 17.09 -18.11 8.93
CA ILE A 127 16.15 -17.20 9.62
C ILE A 127 15.28 -16.49 8.57
N VAL A 128 13.96 -16.56 8.77
CA VAL A 128 12.98 -15.81 7.97
C VAL A 128 12.79 -14.43 8.60
N PRO A 129 13.23 -13.32 7.97
CA PRO A 129 13.22 -12.00 8.58
C PRO A 129 11.83 -11.49 8.96
N ASP A 130 10.86 -11.69 8.08
CA ASP A 130 9.48 -11.18 8.22
C ASP A 130 8.68 -11.92 9.29
N LEU A 131 9.18 -13.04 9.79
CA LEU A 131 8.50 -13.89 10.76
C LEU A 131 9.35 -14.15 12.01
N THR A 132 10.50 -13.48 12.12
CA THR A 132 11.37 -13.50 13.30
C THR A 132 11.22 -12.18 14.03
N PHE A 133 10.79 -12.24 15.28
CA PHE A 133 10.41 -11.08 16.08
C PHE A 133 11.47 -10.77 17.14
N VAL A 134 11.75 -9.48 17.31
CA VAL A 134 12.61 -8.92 18.34
C VAL A 134 11.83 -7.91 19.18
N ASP A 135 12.13 -7.87 20.47
CA ASP A 135 11.57 -6.87 21.39
C ASP A 135 12.24 -5.51 21.16
N TYR A 136 11.45 -4.44 21.20
CA TYR A 136 11.91 -3.05 21.03
C TYR A 136 13.04 -2.70 22.02
N SER A 137 12.88 -3.04 23.29
CA SER A 137 13.88 -2.74 24.33
C SER A 137 15.17 -3.50 24.06
N ALA A 138 15.07 -4.79 23.69
CA ALA A 138 16.23 -5.60 23.34
C ALA A 138 16.98 -5.05 22.13
N LEU A 139 16.26 -4.55 21.11
CA LEU A 139 16.85 -3.88 19.95
C LEU A 139 17.57 -2.59 20.36
N CYS A 140 16.92 -1.72 21.13
CA CYS A 140 17.51 -0.47 21.61
C CYS A 140 18.76 -0.70 22.47
N GLU A 141 18.74 -1.67 23.38
CA GLU A 141 19.92 -2.06 24.16
C GLU A 141 21.06 -2.54 23.28
N TRP A 142 20.75 -3.39 22.29
CA TRP A 142 21.73 -3.93 21.36
C TRP A 142 22.37 -2.85 20.49
N LEU A 143 21.59 -1.86 20.05
CA LEU A 143 22.06 -0.70 19.29
C LEU A 143 22.92 0.24 20.14
N THR A 144 22.45 0.58 21.34
CA THR A 144 23.16 1.46 22.29
C THR A 144 24.50 0.86 22.67
N GLY A 145 24.56 -0.46 22.88
CA GLY A 145 25.81 -1.19 23.15
C GLY A 145 26.85 -1.10 22.01
N ARG A 146 26.46 -0.62 20.83
CA ARG A 146 27.33 -0.40 19.65
C ARG A 146 27.56 1.07 19.33
N GLY A 147 27.15 1.97 20.23
CA GLY A 147 27.30 3.41 20.04
C GLY A 147 26.25 4.03 19.11
N TYR A 148 25.18 3.30 18.79
CA TYR A 148 24.04 3.85 18.08
C TYR A 148 23.01 4.37 19.08
N THR A 149 22.61 5.64 18.94
CA THR A 149 21.56 6.24 19.79
C THR A 149 20.27 6.35 18.98
N PRO A 150 19.20 5.64 19.36
CA PRO A 150 17.89 5.78 18.73
C PRO A 150 17.42 7.24 18.70
N GLY A 151 16.96 7.71 17.53
CA GLY A 151 16.49 9.07 17.31
C GLY A 151 14.98 9.17 17.03
N GLU A 152 14.62 10.15 16.19
CA GLU A 152 13.22 10.56 15.93
C GLU A 152 12.36 9.43 15.34
N ALA A 153 12.91 8.56 14.48
CA ALA A 153 12.11 7.48 13.90
C ALA A 153 11.74 6.42 14.94
N PHE A 154 12.63 6.18 15.91
CA PHE A 154 12.35 5.30 17.05
C PHE A 154 11.31 5.90 17.99
N GLU A 155 11.34 7.22 18.20
CA GLU A 155 10.30 7.93 18.97
C GLU A 155 8.93 7.82 18.28
N GLU A 156 8.85 8.05 16.97
CA GLU A 156 7.60 7.90 16.20
C GLU A 156 7.06 6.46 16.27
N TRP A 157 7.95 5.46 16.17
CA TRP A 157 7.56 4.06 16.32
C TRP A 157 7.04 3.77 17.73
N TYR A 158 7.72 4.28 18.75
CA TYR A 158 7.36 4.08 20.15
C TYR A 158 5.99 4.70 20.48
N ASP A 159 5.72 5.92 20.01
CA ASP A 159 4.42 6.58 20.16
C ASP A 159 3.30 5.79 19.47
N ARG A 160 3.58 5.22 18.29
CA ARG A 160 2.64 4.34 17.60
C ARG A 160 2.35 3.08 18.40
N ALA A 161 3.38 2.47 18.99
CA ALA A 161 3.24 1.29 19.83
C ALA A 161 2.46 1.59 21.13
N ILE A 162 2.67 2.75 21.77
CA ILE A 162 1.86 3.22 22.90
C ILE A 162 0.39 3.31 22.49
N ASN A 163 0.09 3.98 21.37
CA ASN A 163 -1.29 4.16 20.91
C ASN A 163 -1.99 2.81 20.68
N ILE A 164 -1.30 1.86 20.05
CA ILE A 164 -1.83 0.50 19.86
C ILE A 164 -2.06 -0.19 21.21
N SER A 165 -1.11 -0.06 22.14
CA SER A 165 -1.22 -0.63 23.49
C SER A 165 -2.43 -0.08 24.24
N ASP A 166 -2.61 1.25 24.25
CA ASP A 166 -3.73 1.92 24.91
C ASP A 166 -5.07 1.45 24.33
N ARG A 167 -5.17 1.38 23.00
CA ARG A 167 -6.37 0.87 22.32
C ARG A 167 -6.66 -0.58 22.68
N LEU A 168 -5.64 -1.44 22.74
CA LEU A 168 -5.82 -2.83 23.16
C LEU A 168 -6.28 -2.93 24.62
N VAL A 169 -5.77 -2.08 25.51
CA VAL A 169 -6.22 -2.03 26.90
C VAL A 169 -7.69 -1.61 26.98
N GLU A 170 -8.09 -0.58 26.23
CA GLU A 170 -9.49 -0.13 26.14
C GLU A 170 -10.40 -1.24 25.63
N GLU A 171 -10.02 -1.93 24.55
CA GLU A 171 -10.78 -3.05 23.99
C GLU A 171 -10.88 -4.23 24.96
N VAL A 172 -9.80 -4.57 25.67
CA VAL A 172 -9.81 -5.63 26.68
C VAL A 172 -10.73 -5.25 27.85
N ILE A 173 -10.72 -3.99 28.29
CA ILE A 173 -11.64 -3.49 29.33
C ILE A 173 -13.08 -3.60 28.83
N TRP A 174 -13.34 -3.18 27.59
CA TRP A 174 -14.65 -3.25 26.97
C TRP A 174 -15.15 -4.70 26.89
N LEU A 175 -14.34 -5.62 26.37
CA LEU A 175 -14.67 -7.05 26.25
C LEU A 175 -14.95 -7.68 27.62
N ARG A 176 -14.13 -7.37 28.63
CA ARG A 176 -14.34 -7.89 30.01
C ARG A 176 -15.65 -7.39 30.62
N ARG A 177 -16.05 -6.15 30.34
CA ARG A 177 -17.31 -5.57 30.81
C ARG A 177 -18.50 -6.15 30.04
N ALA A 178 -18.35 -6.35 28.73
CA ALA A 178 -19.35 -7.00 27.90
C ALA A 178 -19.61 -8.44 28.35
N ALA A 179 -18.56 -9.19 28.66
CA ALA A 179 -18.66 -10.56 29.16
C ALA A 179 -19.31 -10.68 30.56
N ARG A 180 -19.37 -9.58 31.32
CA ARG A 180 -19.99 -9.55 32.67
C ARG A 180 -21.44 -9.06 32.68
N ASP A 181 -22.05 -8.81 31.52
CA ASP A 181 -23.39 -8.21 31.40
C ASP A 181 -23.53 -6.81 32.06
N GLU A 182 -22.41 -6.18 32.43
CA GLU A 182 -22.34 -4.87 33.10
C GLU A 182 -22.62 -3.68 32.15
N LEU A 183 -22.74 -3.93 30.85
CA LEU A 183 -23.07 -2.93 29.82
C LEU A 183 -24.49 -2.34 29.96
N LYS A 184 -25.34 -2.88 30.85
CA LYS A 184 -26.74 -2.43 31.04
C LYS A 184 -26.89 -1.06 31.73
N ALA A 185 -25.80 -0.44 32.20
CA ALA A 185 -25.90 0.68 33.15
C ALA A 185 -25.16 1.99 32.80
N MET A 186 -24.68 2.22 31.57
CA MET A 186 -24.19 3.56 31.21
C MET A 186 -24.43 3.99 29.76
N PRO A 187 -24.82 5.27 29.54
CA PRO A 187 -24.82 5.88 28.22
C PRO A 187 -23.37 6.18 27.84
N VAL A 188 -22.91 5.47 26.81
CA VAL A 188 -21.63 5.74 26.17
C VAL A 188 -21.78 7.05 25.39
N THR A 189 -21.10 8.11 25.83
CA THR A 189 -20.95 9.32 25.02
C THR A 189 -19.75 9.12 24.11
N ILE A 190 -19.97 8.46 22.97
CA ILE A 190 -19.01 8.47 21.85
C ILE A 190 -19.16 9.82 21.15
N GLY A 191 -18.03 10.54 21.03
CA GLY A 191 -17.96 11.76 20.26
C GLY A 191 -18.45 11.54 18.83
N TYR A 192 -19.35 12.42 18.40
CA TYR A 192 -19.82 12.60 17.02
C TYR A 192 -20.53 11.40 16.37
N SER A 193 -21.76 11.13 16.78
CA SER A 193 -22.93 11.07 15.87
C SER A 193 -24.18 10.65 16.66
N SER A 194 -25.26 11.39 16.45
CA SER A 194 -26.57 11.14 17.04
C SER A 194 -27.15 9.83 16.52
N ILE A 195 -27.03 8.75 17.30
CA ILE A 195 -27.79 7.52 17.05
C ILE A 195 -29.13 7.64 17.76
N GLN A 196 -30.18 7.39 16.99
CA GLN A 196 -31.58 7.41 17.43
C GLN A 196 -31.74 6.57 18.69
N VAL A 197 -32.46 7.14 19.66
CA VAL A 197 -32.84 6.49 20.91
C VAL A 197 -33.45 5.12 20.59
N ILE A 198 -32.76 4.05 21.00
CA ILE A 198 -33.31 2.69 20.96
C ILE A 198 -34.35 2.64 22.08
N ASP A 199 -35.61 2.52 21.70
CA ASP A 199 -36.71 2.38 22.65
C ASP A 199 -36.60 1.04 23.38
N ASN A 200 -36.54 1.08 24.71
CA ASN A 200 -36.06 0.01 25.59
C ASN A 200 -37.07 -1.13 25.83
N GLU A 201 -38.21 -1.16 25.13
CA GLU A 201 -39.21 -2.24 25.24
C GLU A 201 -39.15 -3.25 24.10
N ALA A 202 -38.19 -3.11 23.18
CA ALA A 202 -38.10 -3.99 22.03
C ALA A 202 -37.50 -5.35 22.41
N GLY A 203 -38.31 -6.42 22.36
CA GLY A 203 -37.88 -7.79 22.64
C GLY A 203 -36.69 -8.23 21.77
N VAL A 204 -35.99 -9.28 22.19
CA VAL A 204 -34.73 -9.81 21.58
C VAL A 204 -34.80 -9.97 20.06
N GLU A 205 -35.97 -10.27 19.51
CA GLU A 205 -36.23 -10.39 18.06
C GLU A 205 -36.13 -9.06 17.30
N VAL A 206 -36.49 -7.93 17.93
CA VAL A 206 -36.40 -6.60 17.31
C VAL A 206 -34.94 -6.14 17.25
N LEU A 207 -34.17 -6.42 18.31
CA LEU A 207 -32.74 -6.09 18.37
C LEU A 207 -31.92 -6.93 17.39
N THR A 208 -32.24 -8.22 17.24
CA THR A 208 -31.62 -9.08 16.20
C THR A 208 -32.00 -8.64 14.79
N SER A 209 -33.24 -8.18 14.59
CA SER A 209 -33.67 -7.57 13.31
C SER A 209 -32.90 -6.28 13.00
N GLN A 210 -32.72 -5.39 13.99
CA GLN A 210 -31.96 -4.15 13.83
C GLN A 210 -30.47 -4.40 13.58
N LEU A 211 -29.85 -5.36 14.29
CA LEU A 211 -28.48 -5.77 14.04
C LEU A 211 -28.31 -6.31 12.61
N LYS A 212 -29.23 -7.15 12.17
CA LYS A 212 -29.24 -7.69 10.80
C LYS A 212 -29.41 -6.60 9.75
N SER A 213 -30.27 -5.60 10.01
CA SER A 213 -30.43 -4.42 9.15
C SER A 213 -29.14 -3.59 9.07
N ALA A 214 -28.50 -3.33 10.20
CA ALA A 214 -27.26 -2.53 10.25
C ALA A 214 -26.07 -3.23 9.56
N LEU A 215 -26.00 -4.56 9.66
CA LEU A 215 -25.02 -5.36 8.93
C LEU A 215 -25.25 -5.31 7.42
N LEU A 216 -26.50 -5.39 6.96
CA LEU A 216 -26.85 -5.26 5.55
C LEU A 216 -26.54 -3.86 5.01
N GLU A 217 -26.80 -2.82 5.81
CA GLU A 217 -26.46 -1.45 5.43
C GLU A 217 -24.94 -1.24 5.32
N ASN A 218 -24.16 -1.80 6.26
CA ASN A 218 -22.69 -1.78 6.18
C ASN A 218 -22.17 -2.50 4.94
N GLN A 219 -22.75 -3.66 4.61
CA GLN A 219 -22.40 -4.39 3.39
C GLN A 219 -22.71 -3.55 2.15
N HIS A 220 -23.87 -2.88 2.11
CA HIS A 220 -24.25 -2.03 1.00
C HIS A 220 -23.35 -0.80 0.85
N LEU A 221 -22.90 -0.21 1.97
CA LEU A 221 -21.95 0.90 1.97
C LEU A 221 -20.57 0.46 1.45
N ARG A 222 -20.09 -0.72 1.83
CA ARG A 222 -18.85 -1.30 1.30
C ARG A 222 -18.93 -1.53 -0.21
N GLU A 223 -20.04 -2.08 -0.70
CA GLU A 223 -20.27 -2.26 -2.14
C GLU A 223 -20.33 -0.93 -2.89
N ARG A 224 -20.90 0.12 -2.28
CA ARG A 224 -20.92 1.47 -2.87
C ARG A 224 -19.54 2.11 -2.92
N LEU A 225 -18.71 1.90 -1.89
CA LEU A 225 -17.32 2.36 -1.88
C LEU A 225 -16.50 1.67 -2.98
N ALA A 226 -16.58 0.34 -3.06
CA ALA A 226 -15.89 -0.43 -4.09
C ALA A 226 -16.30 -0.01 -5.52
N LYS A 227 -17.60 0.23 -5.75
CA LYS A 227 -18.09 0.73 -7.05
C LYS A 227 -17.59 2.15 -7.36
N ALA A 228 -17.49 3.02 -6.35
CA ALA A 228 -17.00 4.39 -6.53
C ALA A 228 -15.50 4.43 -6.83
N GLU A 229 -14.71 3.53 -6.24
CA GLU A 229 -13.28 3.38 -6.51
C GLU A 229 -13.01 2.86 -7.92
N LEU A 230 -13.74 1.82 -8.36
CA LEU A 230 -13.67 1.33 -9.73
C LEU A 230 -13.99 2.42 -10.76
N ALA A 231 -15.05 3.20 -10.53
CA ALA A 231 -15.41 4.32 -11.43
C ALA A 231 -14.33 5.43 -11.46
N ARG A 232 -13.62 5.68 -10.35
CA ARG A 232 -12.49 6.63 -10.32
C ARG A 232 -11.29 6.11 -11.12
N GLN A 233 -10.97 4.83 -11.01
CA GLN A 233 -9.87 4.22 -11.76
C GLN A 233 -10.18 4.19 -13.27
N GLU A 234 -11.41 3.84 -13.66
CA GLU A 234 -11.82 3.86 -15.08
C GLU A 234 -11.75 5.26 -15.70
N THR A 235 -12.14 6.30 -14.96
CA THR A 235 -12.06 7.69 -15.45
C THR A 235 -10.62 8.20 -15.56
N ALA A 236 -9.75 7.84 -14.62
CA ALA A 236 -8.32 8.13 -14.69
C ALA A 236 -7.63 7.38 -15.87
N HIS A 237 -7.97 6.10 -16.07
CA HIS A 237 -7.41 5.33 -17.17
C HIS A 237 -7.85 5.85 -18.55
N ASN A 238 -9.12 6.18 -18.71
CA ASN A 238 -9.66 6.68 -19.98
C ASN A 238 -9.11 8.06 -20.37
N THR A 239 -8.83 8.93 -19.39
CA THR A 239 -8.22 10.24 -19.65
C THR A 239 -6.76 10.13 -20.09
N SER A 240 -5.99 9.23 -19.47
CA SER A 240 -4.60 8.93 -19.89
C SER A 240 -4.54 8.29 -21.28
N LYS A 241 -5.38 7.28 -21.59
CA LYS A 241 -5.44 6.68 -22.94
C LYS A 241 -5.74 7.72 -24.04
N ARG A 242 -6.62 8.68 -23.74
CA ARG A 242 -6.99 9.73 -24.70
C ARG A 242 -5.86 10.74 -24.95
N SER A 243 -5.06 11.11 -23.95
CA SER A 243 -3.91 12.01 -24.13
C SER A 243 -2.80 11.36 -24.96
N HIS A 244 -2.52 10.08 -24.72
CA HIS A 244 -1.55 9.29 -25.49
C HIS A 244 -1.92 9.24 -26.97
N LEU A 245 -3.18 8.89 -27.29
CA LEU A 245 -3.66 8.85 -28.69
C LEU A 245 -3.56 10.21 -29.40
N LEU A 246 -3.82 11.31 -28.68
CA LEU A 246 -3.69 12.66 -29.24
C LEU A 246 -2.23 13.03 -29.52
N ALA A 247 -1.30 12.64 -28.65
CA ALA A 247 0.13 12.85 -28.85
C ALA A 247 0.66 12.02 -30.03
N THR A 248 0.27 10.75 -30.14
CA THR A 248 0.61 9.89 -31.29
C THR A 248 0.07 10.48 -32.59
N ALA A 249 -1.18 10.97 -32.62
CA ALA A 249 -1.75 11.61 -33.80
C ALA A 249 -1.00 12.90 -34.20
N ALA A 250 -0.54 13.70 -33.23
CA ALA A 250 0.26 14.89 -33.51
C ALA A 250 1.65 14.54 -34.09
N LEU A 251 2.30 13.50 -33.56
CA LEU A 251 3.58 13.00 -34.07
C LEU A 251 3.46 12.46 -35.51
N ILE A 252 2.41 11.69 -35.80
CA ILE A 252 2.13 11.19 -37.15
C ILE A 252 1.94 12.36 -38.13
N LYS A 253 1.16 13.38 -37.76
CA LYS A 253 0.99 14.59 -38.60
C LYS A 253 2.28 15.37 -38.85
N LEU A 254 3.18 15.41 -37.86
CA LEU A 254 4.53 15.99 -38.06
C LEU A 254 5.35 15.19 -39.07
N ILE A 255 5.18 13.86 -39.10
CA ILE A 255 5.86 12.98 -40.05
C ILE A 255 5.25 13.11 -41.46
N GLU A 256 3.94 13.27 -41.58
CA GLU A 256 3.21 13.38 -42.87
C GLU A 256 3.29 14.77 -43.53
N SER A 257 3.68 15.81 -42.78
CA SER A 257 3.78 17.17 -43.32
C SER A 257 4.85 17.25 -44.44
N PRO A 258 4.56 17.90 -45.58
CA PRO A 258 5.49 18.01 -46.70
C PRO A 258 6.80 18.69 -46.28
N ILE A 259 7.91 18.08 -46.69
CA ILE A 259 9.27 18.42 -46.25
C ILE A 259 9.77 19.61 -47.08
N ASP A 260 9.51 20.84 -46.63
CA ASP A 260 10.07 22.04 -47.28
C ASP A 260 11.57 22.25 -46.95
N ARG A 261 12.11 21.57 -45.94
CA ARG A 261 13.54 21.61 -45.55
C ARG A 261 14.01 20.24 -45.03
N PRO A 262 15.26 19.82 -45.31
CA PRO A 262 15.79 18.56 -44.79
C PRO A 262 15.63 18.50 -43.27
N ARG A 263 15.03 17.41 -42.77
CA ARG A 263 14.79 17.24 -41.33
C ARG A 263 16.14 17.31 -40.62
N PRO A 264 16.33 18.20 -39.64
CA PRO A 264 17.54 18.18 -38.84
C PRO A 264 17.62 16.83 -38.13
N GLN A 265 18.61 16.01 -38.49
CA GLN A 265 18.91 14.80 -37.75
C GLN A 265 19.22 15.21 -36.31
N GLY A 266 18.38 14.79 -35.35
CA GLY A 266 18.59 15.04 -33.93
C GLY A 266 17.91 16.28 -33.36
N MET A 267 16.60 16.49 -33.59
CA MET A 267 15.84 17.39 -32.71
C MET A 267 15.74 16.82 -31.30
N LYS A 268 16.15 17.61 -30.30
CA LYS A 268 15.97 17.28 -28.89
C LYS A 268 14.48 17.18 -28.56
N GLN A 269 14.11 16.29 -27.63
CA GLN A 269 12.71 16.05 -27.23
C GLN A 269 11.97 17.36 -26.85
N SER A 270 12.66 18.32 -26.21
CA SER A 270 12.09 19.63 -25.87
C SER A 270 11.66 20.43 -27.10
N ALA A 271 12.45 20.43 -28.18
CA ALA A 271 12.11 21.11 -29.42
C ALA A 271 10.90 20.46 -30.12
N ILE A 272 10.74 19.14 -29.99
CA ILE A 272 9.59 18.40 -30.51
C ILE A 272 8.32 18.75 -29.73
N LYS A 273 8.40 18.79 -28.39
CA LYS A 273 7.27 19.20 -27.52
C LYS A 273 6.80 20.61 -27.86
N SER A 274 7.72 21.57 -27.98
CA SER A 274 7.39 22.95 -28.37
C SER A 274 6.74 23.02 -29.75
N ALA A 275 7.26 22.30 -30.74
CA ALA A 275 6.68 22.27 -32.08
C ALA A 275 5.27 21.67 -32.13
N ILE A 276 4.99 20.65 -31.29
CA ILE A 276 3.66 20.06 -31.15
C ILE A 276 2.67 21.07 -30.56
N LEU A 277 3.05 21.73 -29.46
CA LEU A 277 2.19 22.71 -28.78
C LEU A 277 1.94 23.97 -29.62
N GLU A 278 2.93 24.38 -30.43
CA GLU A 278 2.83 25.54 -31.32
C GLU A 278 1.91 25.24 -32.52
N ARG A 279 1.95 24.02 -33.06
CA ARG A 279 1.21 23.66 -34.29
C ARG A 279 -0.16 23.02 -34.03
N PHE A 280 -0.39 22.44 -32.86
CA PHE A 280 -1.61 21.70 -32.56
C PHE A 280 -2.22 22.09 -31.21
N SER A 281 -3.40 22.71 -31.25
CA SER A 281 -4.15 23.16 -30.06
C SER A 281 -5.30 22.21 -29.70
N PHE A 282 -5.03 20.90 -29.58
CA PHE A 282 -6.08 19.94 -29.23
C PHE A 282 -6.50 20.07 -27.76
N ARG A 283 -7.81 19.98 -27.48
CA ARG A 283 -8.32 19.99 -26.10
C ARG A 283 -7.81 18.77 -25.34
N GLY A 284 -7.00 19.00 -24.30
CA GLY A 284 -6.36 17.94 -23.52
C GLY A 284 -4.92 17.63 -23.95
N LEU A 285 -4.38 18.32 -24.95
CA LEU A 285 -2.96 18.33 -25.27
C LEU A 285 -2.35 19.56 -24.59
N LYS A 286 -1.74 19.36 -23.43
CA LYS A 286 -1.06 20.40 -22.64
C LYS A 286 0.40 19.97 -22.43
N GLU A 287 1.25 20.94 -22.11
CA GLU A 287 2.67 20.71 -21.82
C GLU A 287 2.86 19.58 -20.79
N ARG A 288 2.17 19.67 -19.65
CA ARG A 288 2.16 18.61 -18.62
C ARG A 288 1.86 17.21 -19.17
N ASN A 289 0.89 17.09 -20.07
CA ASN A 289 0.51 15.78 -20.63
C ASN A 289 1.58 15.26 -21.59
N LEU A 290 2.25 16.14 -22.34
CA LEU A 290 3.39 15.75 -23.17
C LEU A 290 4.60 15.38 -22.31
N ASP A 291 4.81 16.05 -21.18
CA ASP A 291 5.88 15.69 -20.25
C ASP A 291 5.66 14.30 -19.65
N GLU A 292 4.45 14.02 -19.19
CA GLU A 292 4.05 12.70 -18.69
C GLU A 292 4.26 11.60 -19.76
N ILE A 293 3.80 11.83 -21.00
CA ILE A 293 3.92 10.85 -22.10
C ILE A 293 5.39 10.59 -22.47
N PHE A 294 6.20 11.64 -22.64
CA PHE A 294 7.62 11.47 -23.01
C PHE A 294 8.44 10.90 -21.86
N SER A 295 8.12 11.24 -20.60
CA SER A 295 8.78 10.65 -19.43
C SER A 295 8.46 9.16 -19.31
N ALA A 296 7.20 8.76 -19.51
CA ALA A 296 6.82 7.35 -19.53
C ALA A 296 7.52 6.58 -20.67
N ALA A 297 7.64 7.17 -21.85
CA ALA A 297 8.36 6.56 -22.97
C ALA A 297 9.87 6.39 -22.68
N ASN A 298 10.51 7.41 -22.09
CA ASN A 298 11.92 7.31 -21.70
C ASN A 298 12.15 6.25 -20.61
N LYS A 299 11.24 6.14 -19.64
CA LYS A 299 11.28 5.11 -18.59
C LYS A 299 11.15 3.71 -19.20
N ALA A 300 10.21 3.50 -20.12
CA ALA A 300 10.03 2.22 -20.81
C ALA A 300 11.27 1.81 -21.63
N ILE A 301 11.94 2.76 -22.30
CA ILE A 301 13.19 2.48 -23.02
C ILE A 301 14.31 2.07 -22.05
N ALA A 302 14.42 2.78 -20.91
CA ALA A 302 15.43 2.46 -19.89
C ALA A 302 15.18 1.13 -19.17
N GLU A 303 13.95 0.62 -19.17
CA GLU A 303 13.59 -0.70 -18.63
C GLU A 303 13.83 -1.86 -19.63
N GLU A 304 14.00 -1.55 -20.93
CA GLU A 304 14.33 -2.53 -21.98
C GLU A 304 15.85 -2.66 -22.28
N GLU A 305 16.67 -1.70 -21.81
CA GLU A 305 18.15 -1.70 -21.94
C GLU A 305 18.87 -2.36 -20.75
#